data_AF-A0A3D5ATX6-F1
#
_entry.id   AF-A0A3D5ATX6-F1
#
_cell.length_a   1.000
_cell.length_b   1.000
_cell.length_c   1.000
_cell.angle_alpha   90.00
_cell.angle_beta   90.00
_cell.angle_gamma   90.00
#
_symmetry.space_group_name_H-M   'P 1'
#
loop_
_entity.id
_entity.type
_entity.pdbx_description
1 polymer ?
#
loop_
_entity_poly.entity_id
_entity_poly.type
_entity_poly.pdbx_seq_one_letter_code
_entity_poly.pdbx_strand_id
1 'polypeptide(L)'
;MIRWREGIVEERLREWRGAVELAVTIDSQRVPALAYPDLTGEPVPGDRVLLNTNALDLGLGTGGYALVVAIPDRLPPDPVFQGHVVKGRYGPLQTVVLAVDEEASPTRPIMERASHLGGMPVVTADLHSALPAILAGIHADRPSAQVAYLMTDGGALPAGFSRNLDGLADHLVGTITTGQSWGGNLESITVHSGLLAAKHVLGADIAIVAQGPGNLGTGTIWGFSGIAVGEAVNAAGTLEGRPVGSLRLSDADPRPRHRGLSHHSFTAYH
;
A
#
# COMPACT_ATOMS: atom_id res chain seq x y z
N MET A 1 2.03 19.61 -9.97
CA MET A 1 3.06 19.85 -11.01
C MET A 1 4.22 18.88 -10.78
N ILE A 2 4.82 18.33 -11.85
CA ILE A 2 5.93 17.37 -11.78
C ILE A 2 7.22 18.07 -12.23
N ARG A 3 8.29 17.93 -11.45
CA ARG A 3 9.64 18.28 -11.87
C ARG A 3 10.26 17.06 -12.56
N TRP A 4 10.40 17.18 -13.87
CA TRP A 4 10.96 16.15 -14.72
C TRP A 4 12.48 16.28 -14.82
N ARG A 5 13.17 15.15 -14.75
CA ARG A 5 14.59 15.04 -15.09
C ARG A 5 14.82 13.83 -15.98
N GLU A 6 15.89 13.91 -16.74
CA GLU A 6 16.48 12.76 -17.40
C GLU A 6 17.70 12.31 -16.58
N GLY A 7 17.95 11.02 -16.53
CA GLY A 7 19.15 10.47 -15.92
C GLY A 7 19.59 9.17 -16.57
N ILE A 8 20.77 8.70 -16.19
CA ILE A 8 21.32 7.41 -16.62
C ILE A 8 21.41 6.48 -15.40
N VAL A 9 20.86 5.27 -15.51
CA VAL A 9 21.01 4.23 -14.48
C VAL A 9 22.48 3.84 -14.39
N GLU A 10 23.09 4.02 -13.23
CA GLU A 10 24.47 3.57 -12.99
C GLU A 10 24.49 2.16 -12.42
N GLU A 11 23.61 1.88 -11.47
CA GLU A 11 23.65 0.66 -10.66
C GLU A 11 22.25 0.32 -10.13
N ARG A 12 21.92 -0.97 -10.12
CA ARG A 12 20.81 -1.52 -9.34
C ARG A 12 21.29 -1.77 -7.91
N LEU A 13 20.63 -1.17 -6.92
CA LEU A 13 21.01 -1.25 -5.53
C LEU A 13 20.26 -2.40 -4.84
N ARG A 14 19.12 -2.08 -4.22
CA ARG A 14 18.28 -3.06 -3.53
C ARG A 14 17.07 -3.39 -4.38
N GLU A 15 16.62 -4.62 -4.26
CA GLU A 15 15.40 -5.11 -4.88
C GLU A 15 14.56 -5.78 -3.81
N TRP A 16 13.26 -5.56 -3.89
CA TRP A 16 12.27 -6.23 -3.08
C TRP A 16 10.99 -6.36 -3.90
N ARG A 17 9.99 -7.04 -3.36
CA ARG A 17 8.77 -7.33 -4.09
C ARG A 17 8.13 -6.07 -4.70
N GLY A 18 8.17 -5.99 -6.03
CA GLY A 18 7.52 -4.95 -6.83
C GLY A 18 8.29 -3.64 -6.99
N ALA A 19 9.50 -3.50 -6.44
CA ALA A 19 10.31 -2.29 -6.64
C ALA A 19 11.83 -2.54 -6.65
N VAL A 20 12.52 -1.72 -7.43
CA VAL A 20 13.99 -1.72 -7.55
C VAL A 20 14.51 -0.34 -7.21
N GLU A 21 15.38 -0.27 -6.22
CA GLU A 21 16.14 0.92 -5.88
C GLU A 21 17.38 1.01 -6.76
N LEU A 22 17.64 2.20 -7.27
CA LEU A 22 18.68 2.48 -8.25
C LEU A 22 19.57 3.63 -7.77
N ALA A 23 20.81 3.62 -8.24
CA ALA A 23 21.58 4.84 -8.37
C ALA A 23 21.45 5.35 -9.81
N VAL A 24 21.04 6.61 -9.94
CA VAL A 24 20.88 7.28 -11.23
C VAL A 24 21.69 8.57 -11.24
N THR A 25 22.39 8.84 -12.33
CA THR A 25 23.10 10.10 -12.52
C THR A 25 22.24 11.10 -13.28
N ILE A 26 22.02 12.26 -12.67
CA ILE A 26 21.33 13.44 -13.22
C ILE A 26 22.33 14.60 -13.16
N ASP A 27 22.61 15.26 -14.29
CA ASP A 27 23.52 16.43 -14.33
C ASP A 27 24.88 16.19 -13.62
N SER A 28 25.47 15.00 -13.78
CA SER A 28 26.71 14.54 -13.10
C SER A 28 26.59 14.32 -11.58
N GLN A 29 25.38 14.31 -11.02
CA GLN A 29 25.12 13.97 -9.62
C GLN A 29 24.44 12.61 -9.51
N ARG A 30 25.01 11.74 -8.69
CA ARG A 30 24.44 10.45 -8.33
C ARG A 30 23.31 10.65 -7.30
N VAL A 31 22.09 10.26 -7.65
CA VAL A 31 20.91 10.38 -6.78
C VAL A 31 20.22 9.02 -6.57
N PRO A 32 19.54 8.81 -5.44
CA PRO A 32 18.72 7.62 -5.23
C PRO A 32 17.45 7.71 -6.07
N ALA A 33 17.13 6.63 -6.77
CA ALA A 33 15.91 6.50 -7.57
C ALA A 33 15.18 5.19 -7.26
N LEU A 34 13.90 5.14 -7.59
CA LEU A 34 13.06 3.96 -7.39
C LEU A 34 12.24 3.70 -8.64
N ALA A 35 12.28 2.47 -9.14
CA ALA A 35 11.43 1.99 -10.22
C ALA A 35 10.43 0.97 -9.71
N TYR A 36 9.26 0.91 -10.36
CA TYR A 36 8.30 -0.17 -10.23
C TYR A 36 8.34 -0.96 -11.54
N PRO A 37 9.06 -2.09 -11.61
CA PRO A 37 9.25 -2.79 -12.88
C PRO A 37 7.95 -3.16 -13.60
N ASP A 38 6.90 -3.48 -12.86
CA ASP A 38 5.56 -3.76 -13.41
C ASP A 38 4.95 -2.58 -14.18
N LEU A 39 5.40 -1.34 -13.92
CA LEU A 39 4.97 -0.14 -14.65
C LEU A 39 5.98 0.31 -15.70
N THR A 40 7.28 0.26 -15.37
CA THR A 40 8.31 0.94 -16.17
C THR A 40 9.17 -0.01 -16.99
N GLY A 41 9.03 -1.32 -16.79
CA GLY A 41 10.02 -2.31 -17.18
C GLY A 41 11.21 -2.37 -16.20
N GLU A 42 12.02 -3.41 -16.34
CA GLU A 42 13.20 -3.70 -15.53
C GLU A 42 14.38 -2.79 -15.92
N PRO A 43 14.81 -1.82 -15.08
CA PRO A 43 15.94 -0.95 -15.37
C PRO A 43 17.28 -1.71 -15.28
N VAL A 44 18.23 -1.37 -16.15
CA VAL A 44 19.61 -1.90 -16.13
C VAL A 44 20.63 -0.76 -16.27
N PRO A 45 21.87 -0.94 -15.79
CA PRO A 45 22.93 0.04 -15.99
C PRO A 45 23.08 0.46 -17.45
N GLY A 46 23.21 1.77 -17.68
CA GLY A 46 23.29 2.39 -18.99
C GLY A 46 21.96 2.84 -19.58
N ASP A 47 20.82 2.42 -19.02
CA ASP A 47 19.51 2.92 -19.47
C ASP A 47 19.37 4.42 -19.20
N ARG A 48 18.84 5.13 -20.19
CA ARG A 48 18.25 6.46 -19.99
C ARG A 48 16.88 6.32 -19.35
N VAL A 49 16.62 7.12 -18.32
CA VAL A 49 15.34 7.13 -17.59
C VAL A 49 14.77 8.53 -17.49
N LEU A 50 13.44 8.62 -17.58
CA LEU A 50 12.68 9.82 -17.22
C LEU A 50 12.24 9.71 -15.76
N LEU A 51 12.44 10.79 -15.00
CA LEU A 51 12.29 10.81 -13.55
C LEU A 51 11.32 11.90 -13.10
N ASN A 52 10.51 11.58 -12.10
CA ASN A 52 9.82 12.55 -11.24
C ASN A 52 10.66 12.76 -9.97
N THR A 53 11.26 13.94 -9.84
CA THR A 53 12.17 14.25 -8.73
C THR A 53 11.50 15.01 -7.59
N ASN A 54 10.19 15.23 -7.63
CA ASN A 54 9.48 16.05 -6.63
C ASN A 54 9.79 15.65 -5.18
N ALA A 55 9.73 14.36 -4.86
CA ALA A 55 9.93 13.88 -3.49
C ALA A 55 11.39 14.06 -3.04
N LEU A 56 12.34 13.82 -3.96
CA LEU A 56 13.76 14.07 -3.75
C LEU A 56 14.04 15.56 -3.52
N ASP A 57 13.57 16.43 -4.41
CA ASP A 57 13.80 17.88 -4.36
C ASP A 57 13.17 18.56 -3.14
N LEU A 58 12.02 18.05 -2.69
CA LEU A 58 11.33 18.55 -1.49
C LEU A 58 11.83 17.89 -0.20
N GLY A 59 12.78 16.96 -0.29
CA GLY A 59 13.29 16.23 0.88
C GLY A 59 12.20 15.49 1.66
N LEU A 60 11.20 14.95 0.96
CA LEU A 60 10.11 14.22 1.61
C LEU A 60 10.67 12.92 2.19
N GLY A 61 10.60 12.75 3.52
CA GLY A 61 11.28 11.68 4.25
C GLY A 61 11.08 10.28 3.67
N THR A 62 9.97 9.61 3.99
CA THR A 62 9.65 8.28 3.47
C THR A 62 9.31 8.38 1.98
N GLY A 63 10.32 8.23 1.11
CA GLY A 63 10.14 8.30 -0.34
C GLY A 63 10.95 9.37 -1.06
N GLY A 64 12.00 9.91 -0.44
CA GLY A 64 12.98 10.83 -1.04
C GLY A 64 13.82 10.23 -2.18
N TYR A 65 13.16 9.54 -3.11
CA TYR A 65 13.70 8.99 -4.34
C TYR A 65 13.27 9.86 -5.53
N ALA A 66 14.08 9.86 -6.58
CA ALA A 66 13.58 10.15 -7.91
C ALA A 66 12.77 8.94 -8.41
N LEU A 67 11.47 9.11 -8.68
CA LEU A 67 10.64 8.00 -9.18
C LEU A 67 10.86 7.84 -10.68
N VAL A 68 11.23 6.64 -11.12
CA VAL A 68 11.31 6.32 -12.54
C VAL A 68 9.89 6.32 -13.12
N VAL A 69 9.72 7.06 -14.22
CA VAL A 69 8.45 7.19 -14.93
C VAL A 69 8.47 6.36 -16.21
N ALA A 70 9.61 6.32 -16.92
CA ALA A 70 9.77 5.53 -18.13
C ALA A 70 11.24 5.24 -18.43
N ILE A 71 11.47 4.15 -19.14
CA ILE A 71 12.74 3.80 -19.79
C ILE A 71 12.53 4.00 -21.31
N PRO A 72 12.63 5.23 -21.82
CA PRO A 72 12.14 5.59 -23.16
C PRO A 72 12.80 4.82 -24.31
N ASP A 73 14.04 4.38 -24.13
CA ASP A 73 14.81 3.71 -25.18
C ASP A 73 14.68 2.17 -25.11
N ARG A 74 13.95 1.64 -24.12
CA ARG A 74 13.76 0.20 -23.88
C ARG A 74 12.42 -0.06 -23.19
N LEU A 75 11.34 -0.01 -23.97
CA LEU A 75 10.00 -0.29 -23.47
C LEU A 75 9.87 -1.76 -23.03
N PRO A 76 9.10 -2.05 -21.97
CA PRO A 76 8.74 -3.41 -21.63
C PRO A 76 7.87 -4.04 -22.74
N PRO A 77 7.80 -5.38 -22.83
CA PRO A 77 6.89 -6.05 -23.73
C PRO A 77 5.42 -5.75 -23.36
N ASP A 78 4.52 -5.83 -24.34
CA ASP A 78 3.09 -5.64 -24.11
C ASP A 78 2.56 -6.69 -23.13
N PRO A 79 1.83 -6.29 -22.06
CA PRO A 79 1.25 -7.22 -21.11
C PRO A 79 0.04 -7.94 -21.70
N VAL A 80 -0.21 -9.17 -21.25
CA VAL A 80 -1.47 -9.87 -21.47
C VAL A 80 -2.39 -9.57 -20.30
N PHE A 81 -3.43 -8.78 -20.53
CA PHE A 81 -4.38 -8.42 -19.48
C PHE A 81 -5.31 -9.58 -19.17
N GLN A 82 -5.32 -10.00 -17.90
CA GLN A 82 -6.27 -11.00 -17.40
C GLN A 82 -7.57 -10.36 -16.88
N GLY A 83 -7.49 -9.11 -16.42
CA GLY A 83 -8.63 -8.32 -15.96
C GLY A 83 -8.75 -6.99 -16.72
N HIS A 84 -9.74 -6.20 -16.33
CA HIS A 84 -10.05 -4.89 -16.91
C HIS A 84 -10.22 -3.79 -15.86
N VAL A 85 -10.07 -4.11 -14.57
CA VAL A 85 -10.08 -3.10 -13.50
C VAL A 85 -8.83 -2.24 -13.62
N VAL A 86 -9.04 -0.92 -13.69
CA VAL A 86 -7.95 0.07 -13.75
C VAL A 86 -7.75 0.71 -12.38
N LYS A 87 -6.50 0.79 -11.93
CA LYS A 87 -6.06 1.46 -10.69
C LYS A 87 -5.07 2.58 -10.98
N GLY A 88 -5.01 3.58 -10.09
CA GLY A 88 -4.36 4.86 -10.39
C GLY A 88 -5.04 5.61 -11.53
N ARG A 89 -6.37 5.49 -11.65
CA ARG A 89 -7.16 5.88 -12.83
C ARG A 89 -6.94 7.32 -13.25
N TYR A 90 -6.94 7.54 -14.56
CA TYR A 90 -6.79 8.86 -15.21
C TYR A 90 -5.43 9.54 -14.99
N GLY A 91 -4.48 8.87 -14.32
CA GLY A 91 -3.07 9.21 -14.36
C GLY A 91 -2.36 8.60 -15.57
N PRO A 92 -1.26 9.20 -16.06
CA PRO A 92 -0.51 8.66 -17.19
C PRO A 92 0.16 7.30 -16.90
N LEU A 93 0.24 6.91 -15.62
CA LEU A 93 0.78 5.63 -15.15
C LEU A 93 -0.30 4.74 -14.50
N GLN A 94 -1.56 4.86 -14.94
CA GLN A 94 -2.60 3.93 -14.52
C GLN A 94 -2.27 2.50 -14.95
N THR A 95 -2.67 1.51 -14.17
CA THR A 95 -2.39 0.09 -14.44
C THR A 95 -3.66 -0.75 -14.43
N VAL A 96 -3.66 -1.81 -15.24
CA VAL A 96 -4.74 -2.79 -15.31
C VAL A 96 -4.40 -3.95 -14.38
N VAL A 97 -5.34 -4.32 -13.53
CA VAL A 97 -5.24 -5.44 -12.61
C VAL A 97 -6.41 -6.40 -12.78
N LEU A 98 -6.27 -7.62 -12.25
CA LEU A 98 -7.37 -8.56 -12.11
C LEU A 98 -7.90 -8.51 -10.67
N ALA A 99 -9.09 -7.95 -10.48
CA ALA A 99 -9.73 -7.92 -9.17
C ALA A 99 -10.37 -9.26 -8.78
N VAL A 100 -10.50 -9.51 -7.48
CA VAL A 100 -11.03 -10.76 -6.90
C VAL A 100 -12.45 -11.10 -7.36
N ASP A 101 -13.22 -10.11 -7.78
CA ASP A 101 -14.62 -10.19 -8.16
C ASP A 101 -14.85 -9.96 -9.66
N GLU A 102 -13.81 -9.85 -10.49
CA GLU A 102 -13.95 -9.83 -11.95
C GLU A 102 -14.37 -11.19 -12.53
N GLU A 103 -15.03 -11.18 -13.69
CA GLU A 103 -15.50 -12.41 -14.37
C GLU A 103 -14.36 -13.39 -14.69
N ALA A 104 -13.21 -12.86 -15.12
CA ALA A 104 -12.02 -13.65 -15.43
C ALA A 104 -11.27 -14.14 -14.16
N SER A 105 -11.69 -13.71 -12.97
CA SER A 105 -11.00 -14.02 -11.73
C SER A 105 -11.28 -15.45 -11.26
N PRO A 106 -10.25 -16.26 -10.95
CA PRO A 106 -10.46 -17.60 -10.42
C PRO A 106 -11.17 -17.58 -9.05
N THR A 107 -11.13 -16.45 -8.34
CA THR A 107 -11.79 -16.29 -7.04
C THR A 107 -13.25 -15.85 -7.15
N ARG A 108 -13.73 -15.53 -8.36
CA ARG A 108 -15.09 -15.03 -8.61
C ARG A 108 -16.18 -15.90 -7.99
N PRO A 109 -16.19 -17.24 -8.13
CA PRO A 109 -17.24 -18.06 -7.52
C PRO A 109 -17.27 -17.95 -6.00
N ILE A 110 -16.11 -17.80 -5.35
CA ILE A 110 -16.02 -17.60 -3.89
C ILE A 110 -16.62 -16.25 -3.52
N MET A 111 -16.23 -15.20 -4.24
CA MET A 111 -16.68 -13.83 -3.99
C MET A 111 -18.20 -13.67 -4.18
N GLU A 112 -18.82 -14.37 -5.13
CA GLU A 112 -20.28 -14.35 -5.32
C GLU A 112 -21.08 -14.89 -4.13
N ARG A 113 -20.48 -15.80 -3.36
CA ARG A 113 -21.11 -16.39 -2.17
C ARG A 113 -20.72 -15.69 -0.88
N ALA A 114 -19.66 -14.90 -0.89
CA ALA A 114 -19.13 -14.20 0.27
C ALA A 114 -20.07 -13.05 0.68
N SER A 115 -20.71 -13.17 1.83
CA SER A 115 -21.70 -12.19 2.31
C SER A 115 -21.35 -11.51 3.63
N HIS A 116 -20.59 -12.17 4.50
CA HIS A 116 -20.22 -11.65 5.82
C HIS A 116 -18.83 -12.15 6.28
N LEU A 117 -18.30 -11.55 7.35
CA LEU A 117 -17.03 -11.92 7.97
C LEU A 117 -17.18 -12.90 9.13
N GLY A 118 -18.41 -13.09 9.63
CA GLY A 118 -18.72 -14.07 10.68
C GLY A 118 -17.97 -13.79 12.00
N GLY A 119 -17.92 -12.53 12.40
CA GLY A 119 -17.24 -12.08 13.61
C GLY A 119 -15.71 -12.02 13.51
N MET A 120 -15.12 -12.20 12.32
CA MET A 120 -13.67 -12.04 12.11
C MET A 120 -13.20 -10.69 12.66
N PRO A 121 -12.17 -10.64 13.53
CA PRO A 121 -11.59 -9.39 13.99
C PRO A 121 -10.97 -8.61 12.83
N VAL A 122 -11.26 -7.31 12.78
CA VAL A 122 -10.70 -6.38 11.80
C VAL A 122 -9.98 -5.28 12.55
N VAL A 123 -8.65 -5.37 12.63
CA VAL A 123 -7.80 -4.39 13.31
C VAL A 123 -7.53 -3.22 12.38
N THR A 124 -7.99 -2.02 12.71
CA THR A 124 -7.75 -0.82 11.90
C THR A 124 -6.59 -0.02 12.47
N ALA A 125 -5.73 0.54 11.61
CA ALA A 125 -4.65 1.42 12.02
C ALA A 125 -4.50 2.61 11.08
N ASP A 126 -4.22 3.78 11.65
CA ASP A 126 -4.11 5.03 10.89
C ASP A 126 -2.83 5.08 10.05
N LEU A 127 -1.79 4.31 10.37
CA LEU A 127 -0.50 4.33 9.68
C LEU A 127 -0.08 2.95 9.20
N HIS A 128 0.47 2.90 7.99
CA HIS A 128 1.11 1.71 7.43
C HIS A 128 2.20 1.12 8.36
N SER A 129 2.98 1.99 8.99
CA SER A 129 4.09 1.59 9.88
C SER A 129 3.64 0.87 11.15
N ALA A 130 2.34 0.85 11.47
CA ALA A 130 1.82 0.09 12.60
C ALA A 130 1.72 -1.43 12.31
N LEU A 131 1.70 -1.82 11.03
CA LEU A 131 1.52 -3.22 10.61
C LEU A 131 2.48 -4.21 11.31
N PRO A 132 3.81 -3.99 11.35
CA PRO A 132 4.72 -4.94 11.98
C PRO A 132 4.44 -5.15 13.48
N ALA A 133 4.13 -4.07 14.20
CA ALA A 133 3.88 -4.14 15.64
C ALA A 133 2.54 -4.83 15.96
N ILE A 134 1.49 -4.53 15.18
CA ILE A 134 0.19 -5.18 15.33
C ILE A 134 0.31 -6.67 15.03
N LEU A 135 0.99 -7.03 13.93
CA LEU A 135 1.18 -8.42 13.54
C LEU A 135 1.99 -9.20 14.59
N ALA A 136 3.08 -8.62 15.09
CA ALA A 136 3.86 -9.21 16.16
C ALA A 136 3.04 -9.42 17.44
N GLY A 137 2.18 -8.46 17.82
CA GLY A 137 1.27 -8.61 18.96
C GLY A 137 0.26 -9.74 18.76
N ILE A 138 -0.33 -9.85 17.57
CA ILE A 138 -1.24 -10.95 17.23
C ILE A 138 -0.53 -12.30 17.35
N HIS A 139 0.67 -12.43 16.78
CA HIS A 139 1.42 -13.69 16.78
C HIS A 139 2.04 -14.03 18.14
N ALA A 140 2.29 -13.04 19.00
CA ALA A 140 2.69 -13.31 20.39
C ALA A 140 1.59 -14.05 21.16
N ASP A 141 0.33 -13.67 20.95
CA ASP A 141 -0.83 -14.30 21.60
C ASP A 141 -1.35 -15.53 20.85
N ARG A 142 -1.28 -15.50 19.51
CA ARG A 142 -1.74 -16.56 18.60
C ARG A 142 -0.73 -16.80 17.47
N PRO A 143 0.35 -17.57 17.73
CA PRO A 143 1.44 -17.78 16.78
C PRO A 143 1.02 -18.38 15.42
N SER A 144 -0.09 -19.14 15.39
CA SER A 144 -0.60 -19.79 14.19
C SER A 144 -1.70 -19.00 13.48
N ALA A 145 -2.03 -17.78 13.94
CA ALA A 145 -3.12 -17.02 13.35
C ALA A 145 -2.81 -16.65 11.89
N GLN A 146 -3.79 -16.91 11.01
CA GLN A 146 -3.73 -16.49 9.62
C GLN A 146 -4.14 -15.03 9.50
N VAL A 147 -3.18 -14.14 9.27
CA VAL A 147 -3.40 -12.69 9.23
C VAL A 147 -3.29 -12.17 7.80
N ALA A 148 -4.33 -11.51 7.32
CA ALA A 148 -4.31 -10.78 6.04
C ALA A 148 -4.11 -9.28 6.28
N TYR A 149 -3.41 -8.61 5.38
CA TYR A 149 -3.30 -7.15 5.37
C TYR A 149 -4.14 -6.57 4.24
N LEU A 150 -5.11 -5.71 4.55
CA LEU A 150 -5.88 -4.96 3.57
C LEU A 150 -5.35 -3.52 3.51
N MET A 151 -4.60 -3.22 2.45
CA MET A 151 -3.98 -1.93 2.22
C MET A 151 -4.95 -0.99 1.49
N THR A 152 -5.33 0.11 2.14
CA THR A 152 -6.16 1.16 1.53
C THR A 152 -5.31 2.20 0.80
N ASP A 153 -5.95 2.98 -0.06
CA ASP A 153 -5.32 3.94 -0.97
C ASP A 153 -5.09 5.33 -0.38
N GLY A 154 -5.22 5.49 0.95
CA GLY A 154 -4.96 6.76 1.63
C GLY A 154 -3.56 7.34 1.42
N GLY A 155 -2.56 6.47 1.19
CA GLY A 155 -1.20 6.86 0.82
C GLY A 155 -0.95 6.99 -0.69
N ALA A 156 -1.89 6.54 -1.53
CA ALA A 156 -1.83 6.58 -3.00
C ALA A 156 -0.56 5.97 -3.63
N LEU A 157 0.07 4.99 -2.98
CA LEU A 157 1.27 4.30 -3.46
C LEU A 157 0.99 2.81 -3.72
N PRO A 158 1.74 2.16 -4.64
CA PRO A 158 1.70 0.72 -4.81
C PRO A 158 2.24 -0.02 -3.59
N ALA A 159 1.75 -1.24 -3.34
CA ALA A 159 2.22 -2.09 -2.26
C ALA A 159 3.72 -2.38 -2.36
N GLY A 160 4.23 -2.49 -3.60
CA GLY A 160 5.65 -2.69 -3.88
C GLY A 160 6.56 -1.57 -3.38
N PHE A 161 6.06 -0.40 -2.99
CA PHE A 161 6.89 0.60 -2.31
C PHE A 161 7.32 0.14 -0.90
N SER A 162 6.54 -0.73 -0.26
CA SER A 162 6.76 -1.10 1.15
C SER A 162 7.73 -2.26 1.32
N ARG A 163 8.92 -1.93 1.85
CA ARG A 163 9.85 -2.95 2.37
C ARG A 163 9.31 -3.72 3.58
N ASN A 164 8.37 -3.14 4.34
CA ASN A 164 7.73 -3.85 5.44
C ASN A 164 6.85 -4.98 4.91
N LEU A 165 6.15 -4.78 3.79
CA LEU A 165 5.34 -5.85 3.19
C LEU A 165 6.20 -6.97 2.63
N ASP A 166 7.34 -6.64 2.04
CA ASP A 166 8.32 -7.62 1.59
C ASP A 166 8.88 -8.44 2.77
N GLY A 167 9.36 -7.77 3.81
CA GLY A 167 9.91 -8.45 5.00
C GLY A 167 8.88 -9.19 5.87
N LEU A 168 7.58 -8.97 5.65
CA LEU A 168 6.49 -9.66 6.36
C LEU A 168 5.74 -10.66 5.49
N ALA A 169 6.21 -10.93 4.26
CA ALA A 169 5.51 -11.78 3.30
C ALA A 169 5.21 -13.18 3.86
N ASP A 170 6.15 -13.76 4.60
CA ASP A 170 6.01 -15.09 5.21
C ASP A 170 5.16 -15.10 6.51
N HIS A 171 4.83 -13.92 7.02
CA HIS A 171 4.03 -13.74 8.24
C HIS A 171 2.56 -13.36 7.94
N LEU A 172 2.24 -13.07 6.68
CA LEU A 172 0.88 -12.74 6.24
C LEU A 172 0.38 -13.84 5.30
N VAL A 173 -0.91 -14.19 5.37
CA VAL A 173 -1.52 -15.06 4.34
C VAL A 173 -1.72 -14.32 3.01
N GLY A 174 -1.61 -13.00 3.03
CA GLY A 174 -1.53 -12.16 1.84
C GLY A 174 -1.79 -10.69 2.13
N THR A 175 -1.33 -9.85 1.21
CA THR A 175 -1.71 -8.44 1.13
C THR A 175 -2.80 -8.27 0.07
N ILE A 176 -3.87 -7.58 0.42
CA ILE A 176 -4.95 -7.19 -0.50
C ILE A 176 -4.88 -5.69 -0.67
N THR A 177 -4.79 -5.21 -1.90
CA THR A 177 -4.81 -3.77 -2.20
C THR A 177 -6.19 -3.34 -2.66
N THR A 178 -6.71 -2.24 -2.12
CA THR A 178 -8.06 -1.76 -2.41
C THR A 178 -8.11 -0.31 -2.89
N GLY A 179 -9.20 0.05 -3.55
CA GLY A 179 -9.40 1.39 -4.09
C GLY A 179 -8.44 1.64 -5.26
N GLN A 180 -7.65 2.69 -5.17
CA GLN A 180 -6.64 3.06 -6.17
C GLN A 180 -5.24 2.51 -5.88
N SER A 181 -5.03 1.87 -4.73
CA SER A 181 -3.77 1.17 -4.43
C SER A 181 -3.73 -0.19 -5.14
N TRP A 182 -2.55 -0.63 -5.56
CA TRP A 182 -2.34 -1.85 -6.35
C TRP A 182 -1.00 -2.51 -6.01
N GLY A 183 -0.75 -3.70 -6.53
CA GLY A 183 0.46 -4.50 -6.32
C GLY A 183 0.36 -5.50 -5.17
N GLY A 184 -0.87 -5.80 -4.70
CA GLY A 184 -1.11 -6.80 -3.66
C GLY A 184 -0.96 -8.25 -4.15
N ASN A 185 -1.08 -9.21 -3.24
CA ASN A 185 -1.35 -10.61 -3.60
C ASN A 185 -2.73 -10.77 -4.25
N LEU A 186 -3.70 -9.98 -3.79
CA LEU A 186 -5.03 -9.87 -4.38
C LEU A 186 -5.40 -8.40 -4.56
N GLU A 187 -6.28 -8.14 -5.51
CA GLU A 187 -6.75 -6.80 -5.83
C GLU A 187 -8.25 -6.71 -5.58
N SER A 188 -8.69 -5.73 -4.82
CA SER A 188 -10.12 -5.49 -4.59
C SER A 188 -10.52 -4.08 -4.99
N ILE A 189 -11.80 -3.91 -5.31
CA ILE A 189 -12.36 -2.62 -5.71
C ILE A 189 -12.64 -1.75 -4.48
N THR A 190 -13.21 -2.36 -3.44
CA THR A 190 -13.62 -1.69 -2.19
C THR A 190 -13.08 -2.40 -0.95
N VAL A 191 -13.05 -1.68 0.18
CA VAL A 191 -12.71 -2.26 1.48
C VAL A 191 -13.61 -3.46 1.79
N HIS A 192 -14.90 -3.40 1.45
CA HIS A 192 -15.86 -4.49 1.65
C HIS A 192 -15.43 -5.76 0.90
N SER A 193 -15.22 -5.66 -0.42
CA SER A 193 -14.74 -6.78 -1.25
C SER A 193 -13.38 -7.29 -0.78
N GLY A 194 -12.50 -6.41 -0.30
CA GLY A 194 -11.19 -6.79 0.22
C GLY A 194 -11.27 -7.57 1.54
N LEU A 195 -12.14 -7.16 2.46
CA LEU A 195 -12.39 -7.88 3.71
C LEU A 195 -13.02 -9.26 3.46
N LEU A 196 -13.98 -9.33 2.52
CA LEU A 196 -14.56 -10.60 2.11
C LEU A 196 -13.52 -11.52 1.47
N ALA A 197 -12.63 -10.99 0.62
CA ALA A 197 -11.53 -11.76 0.05
C ALA A 197 -10.53 -12.22 1.13
N ALA A 198 -10.20 -11.38 2.12
CA ALA A 198 -9.36 -11.78 3.24
C ALA A 198 -9.96 -13.00 3.96
N LYS A 199 -11.26 -12.97 4.24
CA LYS A 199 -11.92 -14.08 4.94
C LYS A 199 -12.08 -15.33 4.07
N HIS A 200 -12.65 -15.18 2.89
CA HIS A 200 -13.16 -16.31 2.11
C HIS A 200 -12.19 -16.82 1.05
N VAL A 201 -11.28 -15.98 0.56
CA VAL A 201 -10.26 -16.36 -0.43
C VAL A 201 -8.94 -16.72 0.26
N LEU A 202 -8.46 -15.87 1.17
CA LEU A 202 -7.19 -16.11 1.88
C LEU A 202 -7.35 -16.93 3.17
N GLY A 203 -8.59 -17.17 3.63
CA GLY A 203 -8.84 -17.94 4.84
C GLY A 203 -8.42 -17.24 6.14
N ALA A 204 -8.34 -15.91 6.15
CA ALA A 204 -7.82 -15.18 7.31
C ALA A 204 -8.68 -15.38 8.57
N ASP A 205 -7.99 -15.52 9.71
CA ASP A 205 -8.56 -15.45 11.04
C ASP A 205 -8.75 -14.00 11.50
N ILE A 206 -7.85 -13.11 11.05
CA ILE A 206 -7.80 -11.69 11.40
C ILE A 206 -7.40 -10.89 10.16
N ALA A 207 -8.05 -9.75 9.93
CA ALA A 207 -7.59 -8.75 8.96
C ALA A 207 -7.01 -7.52 9.65
N ILE A 208 -5.86 -7.03 9.20
CA ILE A 208 -5.33 -5.71 9.56
C ILE A 208 -5.65 -4.77 8.40
N VAL A 209 -6.32 -3.65 8.65
CA VAL A 209 -6.64 -2.63 7.65
C VAL A 209 -5.88 -1.35 7.98
N ALA A 210 -5.03 -0.92 7.07
CA ALA A 210 -4.37 0.37 7.15
C ALA A 210 -4.08 0.91 5.75
N GLN A 211 -3.85 2.20 5.64
CA GLN A 211 -3.38 2.78 4.38
C GLN A 211 -1.99 2.27 3.99
N GLY A 212 -1.65 2.37 2.72
CA GLY A 212 -0.28 2.18 2.24
C GLY A 212 0.71 3.24 2.76
N PRO A 213 2.01 3.09 2.44
CA PRO A 213 3.02 4.10 2.71
C PRO A 213 2.63 5.48 2.14
N GLY A 214 3.22 6.56 2.68
CA GLY A 214 2.95 7.91 2.19
C GLY A 214 1.79 8.63 2.89
N ASN A 215 1.64 8.43 4.21
CA ASN A 215 0.60 9.10 5.00
C ASN A 215 0.56 10.61 4.72
N LEU A 216 -0.59 11.09 4.25
CA LEU A 216 -0.83 12.49 3.97
C LEU A 216 -1.44 13.15 5.20
N GLY A 217 -0.99 14.35 5.52
CA GLY A 217 -1.49 15.09 6.66
C GLY A 217 -1.27 16.58 6.49
N THR A 218 -2.29 17.32 6.86
CA THR A 218 -2.24 18.74 7.15
C THR A 218 -2.36 18.91 8.66
N GLY A 219 -2.07 20.09 9.18
CA GLY A 219 -2.28 20.38 10.60
C GLY A 219 -3.75 20.57 11.01
N THR A 220 -4.70 20.29 10.13
CA THR A 220 -6.14 20.49 10.39
C THR A 220 -6.78 19.22 10.93
N ILE A 221 -7.93 19.37 11.61
CA ILE A 221 -8.63 18.26 12.30
C ILE A 221 -8.96 17.11 11.35
N TRP A 222 -9.42 17.39 10.14
CA TRP A 222 -9.89 16.37 9.19
C TRP A 222 -8.92 16.06 8.05
N GLY A 223 -7.91 16.92 7.86
CA GLY A 223 -7.06 16.84 6.68
C GLY A 223 -5.90 15.87 6.86
N PHE A 224 -6.17 14.60 7.14
CA PHE A 224 -5.15 13.53 7.18
C PHE A 224 -5.73 12.22 6.64
N SER A 225 -4.92 11.45 5.89
CA SER A 225 -5.40 10.24 5.21
C SER A 225 -5.78 9.10 6.16
N GLY A 226 -5.20 9.09 7.35
CA GLY A 226 -5.55 8.15 8.42
C GLY A 226 -7.01 8.24 8.89
N ILE A 227 -7.76 9.31 8.55
CA ILE A 227 -9.18 9.44 8.89
C ILE A 227 -10.03 8.32 8.27
N ALA A 228 -9.56 7.73 7.16
CA ALA A 228 -10.25 6.66 6.43
C ALA A 228 -10.41 5.36 7.26
N VAL A 229 -9.77 5.23 8.43
CA VAL A 229 -10.03 4.10 9.34
C VAL A 229 -11.48 4.07 9.83
N GLY A 230 -12.16 5.22 9.91
CA GLY A 230 -13.59 5.27 10.24
C GLY A 230 -14.45 4.53 9.21
N GLU A 231 -14.13 4.69 7.93
CA GLU A 231 -14.78 3.96 6.83
C GLU A 231 -14.48 2.45 6.90
N ALA A 232 -13.26 2.08 7.29
CA ALA A 232 -12.89 0.68 7.49
C ALA A 232 -13.65 0.04 8.67
N VAL A 233 -13.85 0.78 9.77
CA VAL A 233 -14.68 0.35 10.91
C VAL A 233 -16.12 0.13 10.46
N ASN A 234 -16.68 1.06 9.69
CA ASN A 234 -18.04 0.93 9.14
C ASN A 234 -18.17 -0.30 8.24
N ALA A 235 -17.24 -0.49 7.30
CA ALA A 235 -17.23 -1.65 6.40
C ALA A 235 -17.14 -2.98 7.17
N ALA A 236 -16.27 -3.05 8.19
CA ALA A 236 -16.16 -4.23 9.04
C ALA A 236 -17.46 -4.52 9.79
N GLY A 237 -18.11 -3.49 10.36
CA GLY A 237 -19.40 -3.64 11.05
C GLY A 237 -20.53 -4.06 10.11
N THR A 238 -20.62 -3.45 8.93
CA THR A 238 -21.61 -3.77 7.90
C THR A 238 -21.52 -5.22 7.42
N LEU A 239 -20.32 -5.79 7.37
CA LEU A 239 -20.09 -7.19 7.01
C LEU A 239 -20.10 -8.14 8.21
N GLU A 240 -20.66 -7.73 9.36
CA GLU A 240 -20.76 -8.55 10.58
C GLU A 240 -19.39 -9.05 11.08
N GLY A 241 -18.34 -8.25 10.90
CA GLY A 241 -17.03 -8.44 11.54
C GLY A 241 -16.96 -7.82 12.93
N ARG A 242 -15.78 -7.91 13.56
CA ARG A 242 -15.52 -7.26 14.85
C ARG A 242 -14.44 -6.19 14.68
N PRO A 243 -14.80 -4.90 14.48
CA PRO A 243 -13.82 -3.84 14.34
C PRO A 243 -13.03 -3.65 15.64
N VAL A 244 -11.71 -3.46 15.52
CA VAL A 244 -10.79 -3.19 16.62
C VAL A 244 -9.90 -2.01 16.23
N GLY A 245 -10.15 -0.84 16.83
CA GLY A 245 -9.32 0.34 16.59
C GLY A 245 -7.97 0.23 17.27
N SER A 246 -6.88 0.19 16.49
CA SER A 246 -5.53 0.35 17.03
C SER A 246 -5.29 1.81 17.37
N LEU A 247 -5.04 2.07 18.66
CA LEU A 247 -4.81 3.41 19.17
C LEU A 247 -3.32 3.75 19.15
N ARG A 248 -2.98 4.91 18.57
CA ARG A 248 -1.61 5.40 18.62
C ARG A 248 -1.41 6.19 19.91
N LEU A 249 -0.53 5.67 20.76
CA LEU A 249 -0.09 6.31 22.00
C LEU A 249 1.35 6.80 21.81
N SER A 250 1.64 8.00 22.30
CA SER A 250 3.00 8.54 22.32
C SER A 250 3.22 9.26 23.63
N ASP A 251 4.35 9.01 24.28
CA ASP A 251 4.85 9.83 25.41
C ASP A 251 6.21 10.49 25.08
N ALA A 252 6.81 10.13 23.95
CA ALA A 252 8.14 10.57 23.55
C ALA A 252 8.16 12.00 22.99
N ASP A 253 7.04 12.51 22.48
CA ASP A 253 6.98 13.85 21.92
C ASP A 253 6.88 14.91 23.04
N PRO A 254 7.75 15.93 23.06
CA PRO A 254 7.71 16.98 24.07
C PRO A 254 6.46 17.88 23.95
N ARG A 255 5.78 17.89 22.79
CA ARG A 255 4.60 18.72 22.55
C ARG A 255 3.36 18.12 23.23
N PRO A 256 2.65 18.87 24.10
CA PRO A 256 1.52 18.33 24.87
C PRO A 256 0.43 17.65 24.04
N ARG A 257 0.14 18.17 22.82
CA ARG A 257 -0.86 17.59 21.91
C ARG A 257 -0.48 16.24 21.27
N HIS A 258 0.77 15.83 21.42
CA HIS A 258 1.29 14.55 20.90
C HIS A 258 1.61 13.56 22.03
N ARG A 259 1.16 13.87 23.26
CA ARG A 259 1.24 12.98 24.42
C ARG A 259 -0.08 12.28 24.70
N GLY A 260 -0.03 11.03 25.12
CA GLY A 260 -1.22 10.19 25.34
C GLY A 260 -1.84 9.72 24.02
N LEU A 261 -3.18 9.66 23.98
CA LEU A 261 -3.93 9.22 22.80
C LEU A 261 -3.78 10.24 21.67
N SER A 262 -3.35 9.77 20.51
CA SER A 262 -3.26 10.57 19.29
C SER A 262 -4.59 11.23 18.97
N HIS A 263 -4.58 12.55 18.71
CA HIS A 263 -5.76 13.27 18.24
C HIS A 263 -6.35 12.65 16.96
N HIS A 264 -5.51 12.09 16.07
CA HIS A 264 -6.00 11.38 14.88
C HIS A 264 -6.86 10.17 15.25
N SER A 265 -6.49 9.43 16.30
CA SER A 265 -7.28 8.30 16.80
C SER A 265 -8.58 8.77 17.42
N PHE A 266 -8.58 9.90 18.14
CA PHE A 266 -9.81 10.49 18.67
C PHE A 266 -10.75 10.89 17.53
N THR A 267 -10.28 11.65 16.55
CA THR A 267 -11.10 12.13 15.42
C THR A 267 -11.62 11.01 14.53
N ALA A 268 -10.85 9.93 14.35
CA ALA A 268 -11.24 8.87 13.41
C ALA A 268 -12.14 7.78 14.01
N TYR A 269 -12.12 7.60 15.34
CA TYR A 269 -12.86 6.54 16.03
C TYR A 269 -14.02 7.05 16.91
N HIS A 270 -14.18 8.37 17.08
CA HIS A 270 -15.25 9.01 17.85
C HIS A 270 -16.07 9.95 16.93
#